data_AF-A0A1Q3X9Z6-F1
#
_entry.id   AF-A0A1Q3X9Z6-F1
#
_cell.length_a   1.000
_cell.length_b   1.000
_cell.length_c   1.000
_cell.angle_alpha   90.00
_cell.angle_beta   90.00
_cell.angle_gamma   90.00
#
_symmetry.space_group_name_H-M   'P 1'
#
loop_
_entity.id
_entity.type
_entity.pdbx_description
1 polymer ?
#
loop_
_entity_poly.entity_id
_entity_poly.type
_entity_poly.pdbx_seq_one_letter_code
_entity_poly.pdbx_strand_id
1 'polypeptide(L)'
;MRYRLFITIAFLTILSVGSYAQKHAPNKQMPAWYKAHGGIATAHVYFPDYFAFYDAGRQGFVYWAQNKWVFSPTVPLYLQKVDLSKSRIKILDGLSLDLHPEMNYPNYMKLYPADPKSEPLNVPVPNIQHSK
;
A
#
# COMPACT_ATOMS: atom_id res chain seq x y z
N MET A 1 -17.07 -11.98 -60.31
CA MET A 1 -17.79 -11.48 -59.13
C MET A 1 -16.90 -11.71 -57.91
N ARG A 2 -16.60 -10.65 -57.16
CA ARG A 2 -15.53 -10.58 -56.14
C ARG A 2 -16.11 -10.87 -54.75
N TYR A 3 -15.63 -11.92 -54.09
CA TYR A 3 -15.91 -12.18 -52.67
C TYR A 3 -15.18 -11.15 -51.81
N ARG A 4 -15.92 -10.38 -50.99
CA ARG A 4 -15.36 -9.49 -49.96
C ARG A 4 -15.37 -10.23 -48.63
N LEU A 5 -14.19 -10.71 -48.24
CA LEU A 5 -13.89 -11.34 -46.96
C LEU A 5 -13.92 -10.25 -45.87
N PHE A 6 -14.95 -10.24 -45.02
CA PHE A 6 -14.99 -9.41 -43.83
C PHE A 6 -14.46 -10.23 -42.65
N ILE A 7 -13.17 -10.10 -42.35
CA ILE A 7 -12.58 -10.58 -41.10
C ILE A 7 -12.84 -9.51 -40.04
N THR A 8 -13.93 -9.64 -39.28
CA THR A 8 -14.10 -8.85 -38.05
C THR A 8 -13.38 -9.56 -36.92
N ILE A 9 -12.21 -9.05 -36.56
CA ILE A 9 -11.50 -9.40 -35.32
C ILE A 9 -12.31 -8.78 -34.17
N ALA A 10 -13.13 -9.60 -33.51
CA ALA A 10 -13.77 -9.19 -32.27
C ALA A 10 -12.71 -9.12 -31.16
N PHE A 11 -12.35 -7.90 -30.77
CA PHE A 11 -11.52 -7.61 -29.61
C PHE A 11 -12.24 -8.08 -28.34
N LEU A 12 -11.83 -9.23 -27.83
CA LEU A 12 -12.28 -9.76 -26.54
C LEU A 12 -11.61 -8.95 -25.42
N THR A 13 -12.24 -7.84 -25.02
CA THR A 13 -11.85 -7.13 -23.81
C THR A 13 -12.47 -7.84 -22.61
N ILE A 14 -11.67 -8.65 -21.93
CA ILE A 14 -12.05 -9.21 -20.63
C ILE A 14 -12.00 -8.06 -19.63
N LEU A 15 -13.16 -7.46 -19.32
CA LEU A 15 -13.34 -6.67 -18.11
C LEU A 15 -13.18 -7.64 -16.93
N SER A 16 -11.97 -7.72 -16.38
CA SER A 16 -11.73 -8.35 -15.09
C SER A 16 -12.35 -7.44 -14.03
N VAL A 17 -13.65 -7.63 -13.77
CA VAL A 17 -14.30 -7.10 -12.56
C VAL A 17 -13.79 -7.96 -11.41
N GLY A 18 -12.66 -7.57 -10.84
CA GLY A 18 -12.13 -8.16 -9.62
C GLY A 18 -13.08 -7.87 -8.45
N SER A 19 -14.04 -8.76 -8.24
CA SER A 19 -14.85 -8.79 -7.02
C SER A 19 -14.01 -9.34 -5.88
N TYR A 20 -13.27 -8.48 -5.19
CA TYR A 20 -12.53 -8.87 -3.99
C TYR A 20 -13.42 -8.78 -2.74
N ALA A 21 -14.50 -9.56 -2.71
CA ALA A 21 -15.23 -9.84 -1.48
C ALA A 21 -14.59 -11.05 -0.80
N GLN A 22 -13.41 -10.88 -0.20
CA GLN A 22 -12.74 -11.95 0.53
C GLN A 22 -13.22 -11.95 1.98
N LYS A 23 -14.07 -12.94 2.33
CA LYS A 23 -14.53 -13.22 3.69
C LYS A 23 -13.34 -13.28 4.67
N HIS A 24 -13.47 -12.54 5.76
CA HIS A 24 -12.50 -12.42 6.84
C HIS A 24 -12.27 -13.76 7.56
N ALA A 25 -11.04 -14.28 7.50
CA ALA A 25 -10.56 -15.32 8.40
C ALA A 25 -9.80 -14.66 9.57
N PRO A 26 -10.21 -14.83 10.84
CA PRO A 26 -9.71 -14.06 11.98
C PRO A 26 -8.48 -14.73 12.63
N ASN A 27 -7.43 -15.02 11.86
CA ASN A 27 -6.20 -15.56 12.44
C ASN A 27 -4.93 -15.16 11.67
N LYS A 28 -4.80 -13.88 11.32
CA LYS A 28 -3.50 -13.34 10.92
C LYS A 28 -2.79 -12.83 12.18
N GLN A 29 -1.71 -13.52 12.56
CA GLN A 29 -0.80 -13.06 13.61
C GLN A 29 -0.45 -11.59 13.37
N MET A 30 -0.83 -10.73 14.31
CA MET A 30 -0.54 -9.30 14.21
C MET A 30 0.99 -9.11 14.18
N PRO A 31 1.52 -8.29 13.26
CA PRO A 31 2.97 -8.07 13.15
C PRO A 31 3.57 -7.60 14.48
N ALA A 32 4.82 -7.94 14.79
CA ALA A 32 5.43 -7.60 16.09
C ALA A 32 5.38 -6.09 16.42
N TRP A 33 5.48 -5.22 15.40
CA TRP A 33 5.35 -3.77 15.57
C TRP A 33 4.00 -3.36 16.15
N TYR A 34 2.94 -4.11 15.86
CA TYR A 34 1.59 -3.83 16.34
C TYR A 34 1.53 -3.73 17.86
N LYS A 35 2.13 -4.71 18.56
CA LYS A 35 2.17 -4.71 20.03
C LYS A 35 3.11 -3.65 20.57
N ALA A 36 4.26 -3.46 19.90
CA ALA A 36 5.26 -2.48 20.30
C ALA A 36 4.73 -1.04 20.29
N HIS A 37 3.82 -0.74 19.35
CA HIS A 37 3.17 0.57 19.24
C HIS A 37 1.84 0.65 20.01
N GLY A 38 1.57 -0.25 20.96
CA GLY A 38 0.41 -0.14 21.85
C GLY A 38 -0.91 -0.68 21.28
N GLY A 39 -0.87 -1.47 20.21
CA GLY A 39 -2.06 -2.18 19.71
C GLY A 39 -3.06 -1.30 18.96
N ILE A 40 -2.58 -0.36 18.15
CA ILE A 40 -3.39 0.63 17.43
C ILE A 40 -4.03 0.00 16.17
N ALA A 41 -4.88 -1.02 16.32
CA ALA A 41 -5.59 -1.66 15.20
C ALA A 41 -6.69 -0.79 14.59
N THR A 42 -7.00 0.34 15.22
CA THR A 42 -8.20 1.11 14.91
C THR A 42 -7.97 2.22 13.88
N ALA A 43 -6.74 2.41 13.39
CA ALA A 43 -6.41 3.47 12.45
C ALA A 43 -5.36 3.03 11.44
N HIS A 44 -5.38 3.64 10.26
CA HIS A 44 -4.28 3.49 9.31
C HIS A 44 -2.99 4.07 9.90
N VAL A 45 -1.86 3.46 9.57
CA VAL A 45 -0.55 3.89 10.06
C VAL A 45 0.36 4.18 8.87
N TYR A 46 1.08 5.29 8.91
CA TYR A 46 2.12 5.63 7.95
C TYR A 46 3.50 5.37 8.56
N PHE A 47 4.35 4.66 7.80
CA PHE A 47 5.76 4.44 8.08
C PHE A 47 6.58 5.39 7.20
N PRO A 48 6.91 6.61 7.69
CA PRO A 48 7.54 7.64 6.88
C PRO A 48 8.89 7.21 6.29
N ASP A 49 9.70 6.52 7.09
CA ASP A 49 11.05 6.08 6.71
C ASP A 49 11.04 5.01 5.60
N TYR A 50 9.89 4.37 5.38
CA TYR A 50 9.76 3.28 4.42
C TYR A 50 8.68 3.52 3.36
N PHE A 51 8.10 4.72 3.31
CA PHE A 51 7.03 5.10 2.37
C PHE A 51 5.92 4.05 2.25
N ALA A 52 5.58 3.44 3.38
CA ALA A 52 4.64 2.34 3.48
C ALA A 52 3.52 2.68 4.44
N PHE A 53 2.37 2.06 4.24
CA PHE A 53 1.22 2.18 5.13
C PHE A 53 0.86 0.82 5.69
N TYR A 54 0.40 0.79 6.93
CA TYR A 54 -0.51 -0.25 7.38
C TYR A 54 -1.93 0.22 7.18
N ASP A 55 -2.66 -0.52 6.36
CA ASP A 55 -4.08 -0.35 6.12
C ASP A 55 -4.85 -1.18 7.14
N ALA A 56 -5.46 -0.50 8.11
CA ALA A 56 -6.23 -1.15 9.17
C ALA A 56 -7.54 -1.74 8.66
N GLY A 57 -8.20 -1.11 7.68
CA GLY A 57 -9.44 -1.61 7.08
C GLY A 57 -9.22 -2.94 6.34
N ARG A 58 -8.13 -3.04 5.56
CA ARG A 58 -7.76 -4.26 4.83
C ARG A 58 -6.80 -5.19 5.60
N GLN A 59 -6.36 -4.79 6.78
CA GLN A 59 -5.42 -5.52 7.66
C GLN A 59 -4.15 -5.99 6.93
N GLY A 60 -3.46 -5.07 6.27
CA GLY A 60 -2.25 -5.35 5.50
C GLY A 60 -1.43 -4.11 5.22
N PHE A 61 -0.38 -4.27 4.42
CA PHE A 61 0.52 -3.19 4.04
C PHE A 61 0.19 -2.65 2.65
N VAL A 62 0.29 -1.34 2.48
CA VAL A 62 0.26 -0.67 1.18
C VAL A 62 1.62 -0.02 0.95
N TYR A 63 2.22 -0.27 -0.20
CA TYR A 63 3.55 0.23 -0.53
C TYR A 63 3.71 0.43 -2.02
N TRP A 64 4.68 1.25 -2.40
CA TRP A 64 5.01 1.42 -3.81
C TRP A 64 5.84 0.23 -4.31
N ALA A 65 5.47 -0.34 -5.44
CA ALA A 65 6.25 -1.34 -6.14
C ALA A 65 5.81 -1.41 -7.60
N GLN A 66 6.74 -1.72 -8.50
CA GLN A 66 6.43 -1.85 -9.94
C GLN A 66 5.64 -0.64 -10.49
N ASN A 67 6.02 0.56 -10.05
CA ASN A 67 5.42 1.83 -10.46
C ASN A 67 3.91 1.97 -10.14
N LYS A 68 3.42 1.31 -9.09
CA LYS A 68 2.06 1.44 -8.57
C LYS A 68 2.00 1.19 -7.06
N TRP A 69 0.90 1.60 -6.43
CA TRP A 69 0.57 1.17 -5.07
C TRP A 69 0.13 -0.30 -5.09
N VAL A 70 0.71 -1.09 -4.20
CA VAL A 70 0.44 -2.51 -4.06
C VAL A 70 0.01 -2.78 -2.62
N PHE A 71 -1.08 -3.53 -2.48
CA PHE A 71 -1.51 -4.07 -1.19
C PHE A 71 -0.92 -5.47 -0.99
N SER A 72 -0.41 -5.73 0.21
CA SER A 72 0.01 -7.05 0.66
C SER A 72 -0.60 -7.38 2.02
N PRO A 73 -1.24 -8.54 2.20
CA PRO A 73 -1.70 -8.97 3.51
C PRO A 73 -0.53 -9.27 4.47
N THR A 74 0.68 -9.49 3.99
CA THR A 74 1.86 -9.80 4.81
C THR A 74 2.90 -8.69 4.74
N VAL A 75 3.89 -8.72 5.64
CA VAL A 75 5.00 -7.76 5.65
C VAL A 75 5.79 -7.86 4.33
N PRO A 76 5.88 -6.77 3.54
CA PRO A 76 6.65 -6.73 2.30
C PRO A 76 8.12 -7.12 2.52
N LEU A 77 8.74 -7.77 1.53
CA LEU A 77 10.09 -8.32 1.66
C LEU A 77 11.14 -7.29 2.12
N TYR A 78 11.06 -6.06 1.62
CA TYR A 78 11.99 -5.00 2.00
C TYR A 78 11.80 -4.54 3.46
N LEU A 79 10.60 -4.70 4.04
CA LEU A 79 10.32 -4.41 5.45
C LEU A 79 10.64 -5.57 6.38
N GLN A 80 10.85 -6.80 5.89
CA GLN A 80 11.12 -7.95 6.75
C GLN A 80 12.47 -7.85 7.49
N LYS A 81 13.42 -7.08 6.94
CA LYS A 81 14.72 -6.82 7.57
C LYS A 81 14.70 -5.62 8.51
N VAL A 82 13.58 -4.90 8.56
CA VAL A 82 13.40 -3.72 9.41
C VAL A 82 12.84 -4.14 10.76
N ASP A 83 13.41 -3.60 11.82
CA ASP A 83 12.77 -3.65 13.13
C ASP A 83 11.61 -2.64 13.20
N LEU A 84 10.45 -3.04 12.67
CA LEU A 84 9.23 -2.22 12.63
C LEU A 84 8.76 -1.80 14.04
N SER A 85 9.20 -2.51 15.10
CA SER A 85 8.90 -2.15 16.49
C SER A 85 9.60 -0.88 16.94
N LYS A 86 10.74 -0.55 16.32
CA LYS A 86 11.54 0.66 16.58
C LYS A 86 11.36 1.75 15.53
N SER A 87 10.68 1.43 14.43
CA SER A 87 10.43 2.40 13.36
C SER A 87 9.52 3.53 13.81
N ARG A 88 9.76 4.72 13.26
CA ARG A 88 8.83 5.83 13.42
C ARG A 88 7.52 5.48 12.72
N ILE A 89 6.43 5.85 13.37
CA ILE A 89 5.10 5.71 12.82
C ILE A 89 4.34 7.03 12.97
N LYS A 90 3.41 7.26 12.04
CA LYS A 90 2.36 8.26 12.22
C LYS A 90 1.01 7.56 12.11
N ILE A 91 0.26 7.62 13.20
CA ILE A 91 -1.15 7.24 13.21
C ILE A 91 -1.92 8.27 12.38
N LEU A 92 -2.68 7.81 11.40
CA LEU A 92 -3.55 8.64 10.56
C LEU A 92 -4.92 8.71 11.24
N ASP A 93 -4.95 9.41 12.37
CA ASP A 93 -6.16 9.67 13.14
C ASP A 93 -7.17 10.47 12.31
N GLY A 94 -8.44 10.03 12.34
CA GLY A 94 -9.52 10.66 11.59
C GLY A 94 -9.65 10.21 10.12
N LEU A 95 -8.75 9.38 9.60
CA LEU A 95 -8.97 8.70 8.31
C LEU A 95 -9.89 7.49 8.52
N SER A 96 -11.05 7.48 7.85
CA SER A 96 -11.98 6.34 7.89
C SER A 96 -11.32 5.06 7.40
N LEU A 97 -11.65 3.93 8.04
CA LEU A 97 -11.13 2.60 7.69
C LEU A 97 -11.54 2.12 6.29
N ASP A 98 -12.59 2.71 5.72
CA ASP A 98 -13.06 2.42 4.36
C ASP A 98 -12.21 3.15 3.29
N LEU A 99 -11.32 4.05 3.71
CA LEU A 99 -10.48 4.83 2.81
C LEU A 99 -9.09 4.24 2.66
N HIS A 100 -8.53 4.48 1.48
CA HIS A 100 -7.20 4.04 1.10
C HIS A 100 -6.15 5.05 1.56
N PRO A 101 -5.23 4.69 2.48
CA PRO A 101 -4.25 5.64 3.02
C PRO A 101 -3.30 6.18 1.94
N GLU A 102 -3.01 5.41 0.89
CA GLU A 102 -2.16 5.81 -0.23
C GLU A 102 -2.69 7.02 -1.01
N MET A 103 -4.00 7.30 -0.95
CA MET A 103 -4.64 8.39 -1.72
C MET A 103 -4.15 9.78 -1.31
N ASN A 104 -3.68 9.95 -0.09
CA ASN A 104 -3.20 11.23 0.43
C ASN A 104 -1.66 11.23 0.66
N TYR A 105 -0.95 10.29 0.03
CA TYR A 105 0.49 10.14 0.15
C TYR A 105 1.30 11.44 -0.06
N PRO A 106 1.03 12.28 -1.09
CA PRO A 106 1.80 13.50 -1.31
C PRO A 106 1.78 14.48 -0.12
N ASN A 107 0.72 14.47 0.68
CA ASN A 107 0.64 15.30 1.88
C ASN A 107 1.35 14.65 3.06
N TYR A 108 1.22 13.32 3.24
CA TYR A 108 1.89 12.62 4.32
C TYR A 108 3.41 12.71 4.25
N MET A 109 4.00 12.58 3.06
CA MET A 109 5.46 12.72 2.92
C MET A 109 5.97 14.15 3.20
N LYS A 110 5.12 15.18 3.02
CA LYS A 110 5.46 16.57 3.33
C LYS A 110 5.38 16.85 4.82
N LEU A 111 4.32 16.35 5.47
CA LEU A 111 4.07 16.57 6.89
C LEU A 111 4.94 15.69 7.78
N TYR A 112 5.24 14.47 7.32
CA TYR A 112 6.00 13.45 8.03
C TYR A 112 7.11 12.93 7.13
N PRO A 113 8.13 13.75 6.83
CA PRO A 113 9.23 13.31 5.96
C PRO A 113 10.00 12.15 6.60
N ALA A 114 10.60 11.32 5.75
CA ALA A 114 11.53 10.28 6.15
C ALA A 114 12.75 10.89 6.87
N ASP A 115 13.28 10.21 7.88
CA ASP A 115 14.54 10.60 8.50
C ASP A 115 15.71 10.22 7.58
N PRO A 116 16.55 11.16 7.13
CA PRO A 116 17.71 10.86 6.28
C PRO A 116 18.70 9.84 6.89
N LYS A 117 18.65 9.64 8.21
CA LYS A 117 19.50 8.70 8.95
C LYS A 117 18.89 7.32 9.13
N SER A 118 17.60 7.16 8.78
CA SER A 118 16.97 5.83 8.80
C SER A 118 17.70 4.89 7.84
N GLU A 119 17.78 3.61 8.21
CA GLU A 119 18.65 2.65 7.51
C GLU A 119 18.41 2.66 5.99
N PRO A 120 19.47 2.70 5.17
CA PRO A 120 19.35 2.80 3.73
C PRO A 120 18.86 1.48 3.16
N LEU A 121 17.54 1.33 3.11
CA LEU A 121 16.92 0.35 2.27
C LEU A 121 16.71 0.97 0.88
N ASN A 122 16.83 0.15 -0.16
CA ASN A 122 16.35 0.50 -1.49
C ASN A 122 14.81 0.56 -1.45
N VAL A 123 14.29 1.58 -0.77
CA VAL A 123 12.86 1.75 -0.55
C VAL A 123 12.25 2.24 -1.85
N PRO A 124 11.28 1.51 -2.43
CA PRO A 124 10.62 2.02 -3.61
C PRO A 124 9.78 3.24 -3.24
N VAL A 125 10.00 4.35 -3.92
CA VAL A 125 9.26 5.60 -3.72
C VAL A 125 8.45 5.92 -4.98
N PRO A 126 7.20 6.37 -4.85
CA PRO A 126 6.46 6.91 -5.98
C PRO A 126 7.26 8.04 -6.65
N ASN A 127 7.43 7.96 -7.97
CA ASN A 127 7.99 9.05 -8.75
C ASN A 127 6.96 10.18 -8.82
N ILE A 128 6.88 11.00 -7.77
CA ILE A 128 6.09 12.22 -7.80
C ILE A 128 6.91 13.22 -8.61
N GLN A 129 6.77 13.19 -9.93
CA GLN A 129 7.28 14.28 -10.73
C GLN A 129 6.65 15.56 -10.18
N HIS A 130 7.50 16.46 -9.71
CA HIS A 130 7.11 17.82 -9.36
C HIS A 130 6.54 18.44 -10.65
N SER A 131 5.22 18.35 -10.83
CA SER A 131 4.52 19.21 -11.78
C SER A 131 4.77 20.63 -11.29
N LYS A 132 5.67 21.29 -12.01
CA LYS A 132 6.08 22.67 -11.79
C LYS A 132 4.96 23.64 -12.10
#